data_AF-A0A5S9PF56-F1
#
_entry.id   AF-A0A5S9PF56-F1
#
_cell.length_a   1.000
_cell.length_b   1.000
_cell.length_c   1.000
_cell.angle_alpha   90.00
_cell.angle_beta   90.00
_cell.angle_gamma   90.00
#
_symmetry.space_group_name_H-M   'P 1'
#
loop_
_entity.id
_entity.type
_entity.pdbx_description
1 polymer ?
#
loop_
_entity_poly.entity_id
_entity_poly.type
_entity_poly.pdbx_seq_one_letter_code
_entity_poly.pdbx_strand_id
1 'polypeptide(L)'
;MSLGGGRTFGEDVREVMLDDMKRSGVPAEQLPDIDLAFQNIRENPKSAEIWGGSSFVYWADSIDRRAADFMMESDAPMLLIQGGADRSVPVASARLTVALLEQSGKCNLTYWEEAGLDHGMVDGTGTSRLADILELSRHWLLTRTGRPSACP
;
A
#
# COMPACT_ATOMS: atom_id res chain seq x y z
N MET A 1 3.39 8.36 0.03
CA MET A 1 2.62 7.25 -0.55
C MET A 1 2.95 6.00 0.23
N SER A 2 1.95 5.36 0.82
CA SER A 2 2.04 3.99 1.33
C SER A 2 1.20 3.15 0.39
N LEU A 3 1.74 2.05 -0.12
CA LEU A 3 1.04 1.17 -1.06
C LEU A 3 0.68 -0.12 -0.32
N GLY A 4 -0.40 -0.79 -0.72
CA GLY A 4 -1.15 -1.78 0.09
C GLY A 4 -0.32 -2.94 0.66
N GLY A 5 0.91 -3.12 0.17
CA GLY A 5 1.99 -3.80 0.87
C GLY A 5 2.24 -5.23 0.41
N GLY A 6 1.34 -5.81 -0.38
CA GLY A 6 1.43 -7.19 -0.85
C GLY A 6 2.19 -7.31 -2.16
N ARG A 7 2.34 -6.20 -2.88
CA ARG A 7 3.22 -6.05 -4.05
C ARG A 7 4.43 -5.20 -3.70
N THR A 8 5.44 -5.23 -4.55
CA THR A 8 6.56 -4.28 -4.46
C THR A 8 6.05 -2.85 -4.66
N PHE A 9 6.77 -1.88 -4.09
CA PHE A 9 6.44 -0.47 -4.25
C PHE A 9 6.34 -0.07 -5.72
N GLY A 10 7.27 -0.54 -6.56
CA GLY A 10 7.27 -0.28 -8.00
C GLY A 10 6.03 -0.81 -8.73
N GLU A 11 5.58 -2.03 -8.39
CA GLU A 11 4.37 -2.61 -9.00
C GLU A 11 3.12 -1.79 -8.69
N ASP A 12 2.95 -1.37 -7.42
CA ASP A 12 1.80 -0.56 -7.03
C ASP A 12 1.86 0.85 -7.63
N VAL A 13 3.04 1.49 -7.68
CA VAL A 13 3.22 2.79 -8.36
C VAL A 13 2.87 2.68 -9.83
N ARG A 14 3.35 1.64 -10.51
CA ARG A 14 3.10 1.40 -11.92
C ARG A 14 1.61 1.27 -12.21
N GLU A 15 0.88 0.48 -11.41
CA GLU A 15 -0.57 0.34 -11.56
C GLU A 15 -1.29 1.68 -11.35
N VAL A 16 -1.02 2.37 -10.24
CA VAL A 16 -1.68 3.64 -9.91
C VAL A 16 -1.42 4.70 -10.96
N MET A 17 -0.16 4.88 -11.40
CA MET A 17 0.19 5.85 -12.44
C MET A 17 -0.52 5.57 -13.76
N LEU A 18 -0.50 4.31 -14.22
CA LEU A 18 -1.16 3.95 -15.48
C LEU A 18 -2.68 4.13 -15.38
N ASP A 19 -3.29 3.78 -14.25
CA ASP A 19 -4.72 3.93 -14.08
C ASP A 19 -5.14 5.39 -13.91
N ASP A 20 -4.34 6.23 -13.27
CA ASP A 20 -4.54 7.69 -13.24
C ASP A 20 -4.47 8.32 -14.63
N MET A 21 -3.50 7.92 -15.45
CA MET A 21 -3.36 8.42 -16.82
C MET A 21 -4.53 7.99 -17.70
N LYS A 22 -4.97 6.73 -17.60
CA LYS A 22 -6.18 6.25 -18.28
C LYS A 22 -7.42 7.04 -17.85
N ARG A 23 -7.61 7.25 -16.54
CA ARG A 23 -8.73 8.07 -16.01
C ARG A 23 -8.69 9.50 -16.51
N SER A 24 -7.49 10.05 -16.69
CA SER A 24 -7.26 11.39 -17.23
C SER A 24 -7.40 11.48 -18.76
N GLY A 25 -7.70 10.36 -19.43
CA GLY A 25 -7.92 10.32 -20.87
C GLY A 25 -6.65 10.33 -21.71
N VAL A 26 -5.49 9.99 -21.12
CA VAL A 26 -4.23 9.87 -21.87
C VAL A 26 -4.32 8.68 -22.84
N PRO A 27 -4.07 8.85 -24.14
CA PRO A 27 -4.06 7.76 -25.11
C PRO A 27 -3.01 6.69 -24.76
N ALA A 28 -3.29 5.43 -25.08
CA ALA A 28 -2.42 4.30 -24.75
C ALA A 28 -1.01 4.46 -25.35
N GLU A 29 -0.91 5.05 -26.53
CA GLU A 29 0.33 5.31 -27.25
C GLU A 29 1.20 6.40 -26.60
N GLN A 30 0.63 7.17 -25.67
CA GLN A 30 1.31 8.24 -24.92
C GLN A 30 1.63 7.84 -23.48
N LEU A 31 1.31 6.61 -23.07
CA LEU A 31 1.67 6.12 -21.74
C LEU A 31 3.20 5.95 -21.65
N PRO A 32 3.82 6.36 -20.53
CA PRO A 32 5.25 6.24 -20.34
C PRO A 32 5.64 4.77 -20.17
N ASP A 33 6.85 4.44 -20.59
CA ASP A 33 7.47 3.16 -20.24
C ASP A 33 8.04 3.25 -18.81
N ILE A 34 7.18 2.91 -17.84
CA ILE A 34 7.54 2.91 -16.41
C ILE A 34 8.61 1.84 -16.13
N ASP A 35 8.56 0.71 -16.84
CA ASP A 35 9.49 -0.41 -16.62
C ASP A 35 10.90 -0.02 -17.08
N LEU A 36 11.02 0.70 -18.21
CA LEU A 36 12.29 1.30 -18.65
C LEU A 36 12.81 2.36 -17.66
N ALA A 37 11.93 3.20 -17.10
CA ALA A 37 12.33 4.17 -16.09
C ALA A 37 12.89 3.48 -14.84
N PHE A 38 12.21 2.44 -14.34
CA PHE A 38 12.69 1.64 -13.22
C PHE A 38 14.00 0.91 -13.54
N GLN A 39 14.17 0.39 -14.76
CA GLN A 39 15.43 -0.20 -15.17
C GLN A 39 16.58 0.82 -15.12
N ASN A 40 16.39 2.01 -15.70
CA ASN A 40 17.39 3.07 -15.68
C ASN A 40 17.77 3.47 -14.24
N ILE A 41 16.78 3.55 -13.34
CA ILE A 41 17.02 3.84 -11.92
C ILE A 41 17.86 2.76 -11.26
N ARG A 42 17.59 1.47 -11.53
CA ARG A 42 18.37 0.35 -11.00
C ARG A 42 19.81 0.34 -11.51
N GLU A 43 20.01 0.72 -12.78
CA GLU A 43 21.33 0.80 -13.40
C GLU A 43 22.13 2.03 -12.93
N ASN A 44 21.45 3.11 -12.56
CA ASN A 44 22.05 4.39 -12.16
C ASN A 44 21.60 4.88 -10.77
N PRO A 45 21.70 4.07 -9.70
CA PRO A 45 21.02 4.32 -8.42
C PRO A 45 21.54 5.54 -7.65
N LYS A 46 22.69 6.10 -8.05
CA LYS A 46 23.31 7.29 -7.45
C LYS A 46 23.23 8.53 -8.34
N SER A 47 22.46 8.48 -9.43
CA SER A 47 22.25 9.64 -10.30
C SER A 47 21.59 10.78 -9.52
N ALA A 48 21.91 12.02 -9.90
CA ALA A 48 21.26 13.22 -9.36
C ALA A 48 19.87 13.48 -9.99
N GLU A 49 19.44 12.62 -10.91
CA GLU A 49 18.15 12.71 -11.58
C GLU A 49 16.96 12.53 -10.64
N ILE A 50 15.82 13.09 -11.06
CA ILE A 50 14.53 13.02 -10.40
C ILE A 50 13.53 12.39 -11.36
N TRP A 51 12.77 11.41 -10.87
CA TRP A 51 11.66 10.79 -11.59
C TRP A 51 10.45 10.69 -10.66
N GLY A 52 9.23 10.87 -11.16
CA GLY A 52 8.02 10.78 -10.33
C GLY A 52 8.04 11.68 -9.07
N GLY A 53 8.77 12.80 -9.11
CA GLY A 53 8.92 13.73 -7.98
C GLY A 53 9.91 13.31 -6.88
N SER A 54 10.67 12.22 -7.06
CA SER A 54 11.70 11.77 -6.10
C SER A 54 13.03 11.43 -6.78
N SER A 55 14.13 11.47 -6.03
CA SER A 55 15.46 11.20 -6.57
C SER A 55 15.64 9.73 -6.98
N PHE A 56 16.59 9.47 -7.88
CA PHE A 56 16.97 8.09 -8.23
C PHE A 56 17.41 7.30 -7.01
N VAL A 57 18.11 7.92 -6.05
CA VAL A 57 18.51 7.26 -4.80
C VAL A 57 17.29 6.75 -4.01
N TYR A 58 16.23 7.55 -3.90
CA TYR A 58 15.00 7.13 -3.23
C TYR A 58 14.34 5.96 -3.95
N TRP A 59 14.22 6.05 -5.28
CA TRP A 59 13.58 5.00 -6.06
C TRP A 59 14.39 3.71 -6.06
N ALA A 60 15.72 3.78 -6.24
CA ALA A 60 16.59 2.61 -6.17
C ALA A 60 16.49 1.90 -4.81
N ASP A 61 16.25 2.64 -3.72
CA ASP A 61 16.02 2.05 -2.40
C ASP A 61 14.64 1.41 -2.26
N SER A 62 13.63 1.94 -2.96
CA SER A 62 12.22 1.65 -2.68
C SER A 62 11.56 0.71 -3.69
N ILE A 63 11.90 0.77 -4.99
CA ILE A 63 11.17 0.10 -6.10
C ILE A 63 10.86 -1.37 -5.77
N ASP A 64 11.88 -2.11 -5.33
CA ASP A 64 11.80 -3.56 -5.15
C ASP A 64 11.36 -3.96 -3.73
N ARG A 65 11.11 -3.00 -2.84
CA ARG A 65 10.67 -3.29 -1.47
C ARG A 65 9.18 -3.60 -1.44
N ARG A 66 8.83 -4.66 -0.72
CA ARG A 66 7.45 -5.03 -0.41
C ARG A 66 7.21 -4.96 1.09
N ALA A 67 6.22 -4.18 1.53
CA ALA A 67 5.99 -3.95 2.96
C ALA A 67 5.68 -5.24 3.73
N ALA A 68 4.97 -6.19 3.10
CA ALA A 68 4.65 -7.48 3.69
C ALA A 68 5.90 -8.28 4.11
N ASP A 69 7.05 -8.09 3.44
CA ASP A 69 8.29 -8.80 3.81
C ASP A 69 8.77 -8.38 5.21
N PHE A 70 8.72 -7.09 5.51
CA PHE A 70 9.05 -6.58 6.85
C PHE A 70 7.96 -6.90 7.89
N MET A 71 6.70 -6.92 7.48
CA MET A 71 5.59 -7.32 8.38
C MET A 71 5.75 -8.78 8.83
N MET A 72 6.23 -9.68 7.96
CA MET A 72 6.49 -11.08 8.30
C MET A 72 7.60 -11.25 9.35
N GLU A 73 8.54 -10.32 9.45
CA GLU A 73 9.60 -10.35 10.48
C GLU A 73 9.10 -9.93 11.86
N SER A 74 7.92 -9.32 11.95
CA SER A 74 7.35 -8.82 13.20
C SER A 74 6.39 -9.83 13.85
N ASP A 75 6.45 -9.92 15.18
CA ASP A 75 5.46 -10.64 16.01
C ASP A 75 4.48 -9.67 16.71
N ALA A 76 4.67 -8.36 16.54
CA ALA A 76 3.75 -7.36 17.08
C ALA A 76 2.36 -7.53 16.48
N PRO A 77 1.27 -7.30 17.24
CA PRO A 77 -0.06 -7.16 16.66
C PRO A 77 -0.06 -6.02 15.64
N MET A 78 -0.60 -6.27 14.45
CA MET A 78 -0.71 -5.31 13.36
C MET A 78 -2.18 -5.14 12.97
N LEU A 79 -2.56 -3.89 12.68
CA LEU A 79 -3.85 -3.55 12.10
C LEU A 79 -3.61 -2.91 10.74
N LEU A 80 -4.15 -3.53 9.69
CA LEU A 80 -4.19 -3.00 8.33
C LEU A 80 -5.63 -2.58 8.02
N ILE A 81 -5.81 -1.33 7.61
CA ILE A 81 -7.12 -0.76 7.26
C ILE A 81 -7.04 -0.25 5.82
N GLN A 82 -8.00 -0.64 5.00
CA GLN A 82 -8.07 -0.27 3.59
C GLN A 82 -9.48 0.19 3.22
N GLY A 83 -9.60 1.31 2.52
CA GLY A 83 -10.84 1.70 1.87
C GLY A 83 -11.09 0.85 0.63
N GLY A 84 -12.26 0.23 0.51
CA GLY A 84 -12.62 -0.62 -0.64
C GLY A 84 -12.88 0.15 -1.94
N ALA A 85 -13.10 1.47 -1.85
CA ALA A 85 -13.23 2.39 -2.97
C ALA A 85 -11.95 3.24 -3.19
N ASP A 86 -10.83 2.88 -2.55
CA ASP A 86 -9.55 3.56 -2.72
C ASP A 86 -9.04 3.39 -4.17
N ARG A 87 -8.70 4.52 -4.80
CA ARG A 87 -8.14 4.59 -6.16
C ARG A 87 -6.69 5.09 -6.18
N SER A 88 -6.18 5.53 -5.03
CA SER A 88 -4.82 6.01 -4.82
C SER A 88 -3.90 4.88 -4.37
N VAL A 89 -4.45 3.82 -3.78
CA VAL A 89 -3.74 2.60 -3.41
C VAL A 89 -4.54 1.39 -3.87
N PRO A 90 -3.93 0.42 -4.59
CA PRO A 90 -4.64 -0.77 -5.02
C PRO A 90 -5.12 -1.63 -3.85
N VAL A 91 -6.43 -1.79 -3.70
CA VAL A 91 -7.06 -2.68 -2.68
C VAL A 91 -6.55 -4.12 -2.82
N ALA A 92 -6.28 -4.55 -4.05
CA ALA A 92 -5.70 -5.87 -4.32
C ALA A 92 -4.34 -6.08 -3.63
N SER A 93 -3.53 -5.02 -3.47
CA SER A 93 -2.23 -5.11 -2.78
C SER A 93 -2.42 -5.33 -1.28
N ALA A 94 -3.40 -4.68 -0.64
CA ALA A 94 -3.74 -4.92 0.77
C ALA A 94 -4.24 -6.36 1.00
N ARG A 95 -5.13 -6.85 0.13
CA ARG A 95 -5.60 -8.24 0.18
C ARG A 95 -4.46 -9.25 -0.01
N LEU A 96 -3.49 -8.95 -0.87
CA LEU A 96 -2.31 -9.79 -1.05
C LEU A 96 -1.41 -9.79 0.20
N THR A 97 -1.27 -8.67 0.92
CA THR A 97 -0.59 -8.65 2.23
C THR A 97 -1.22 -9.66 3.19
N VAL A 98 -2.54 -9.67 3.30
CA VAL A 98 -3.28 -10.61 4.15
C VAL A 98 -2.97 -12.05 3.74
N ALA A 99 -3.12 -12.36 2.45
CA ALA A 99 -2.88 -13.70 1.94
C ALA A 99 -1.44 -14.20 2.18
N LEU A 100 -0.43 -13.32 2.03
CA LEU A 100 0.98 -13.65 2.27
C LEU A 100 1.24 -13.97 3.75
N LEU A 101 0.70 -13.16 4.67
CA LEU A 101 0.87 -13.40 6.10
C LEU A 101 0.16 -14.68 6.54
N GLU A 102 -1.07 -14.91 6.09
CA GLU A 102 -1.82 -16.15 6.37
C GLU A 102 -1.09 -17.40 5.85
N GLN A 103 -0.57 -17.35 4.62
CA GLN A 103 0.20 -18.46 4.03
C GLN A 103 1.51 -18.75 4.78
N SER A 104 2.13 -17.71 5.36
CA SER A 104 3.29 -17.83 6.23
C SER A 104 2.95 -18.27 7.66
N GLY A 105 1.68 -18.59 7.95
CA GLY A 105 1.21 -19.01 9.27
C GLY A 105 1.17 -17.87 10.30
N LYS A 106 1.28 -16.61 9.87
CA LYS A 106 1.16 -15.45 10.75
C LYS A 106 -0.31 -15.20 11.06
N CYS A 107 -0.57 -14.88 12.33
CA CYS A 107 -1.91 -14.63 12.87
C CYS A 107 -1.99 -13.30 13.63
N ASN A 108 -0.91 -12.52 13.60
CA ASN A 108 -0.79 -11.22 14.28
C ASN A 108 -1.31 -10.05 13.44
N LEU A 109 -1.88 -10.30 12.25
CA LEU A 109 -2.52 -9.27 11.42
C LEU A 109 -4.04 -9.28 11.62
N THR A 110 -4.61 -8.11 11.90
CA THR A 110 -6.04 -7.82 11.74
C THR A 110 -6.21 -6.99 10.47
N TYR A 111 -7.13 -7.38 9.59
CA TYR A 111 -7.44 -6.64 8.36
C TYR A 111 -8.88 -6.14 8.38
N TRP A 112 -9.05 -4.84 8.15
CA TRP A 112 -10.36 -4.19 7.94
C TRP A 112 -10.42 -3.60 6.55
N GLU A 113 -11.39 -4.03 5.76
CA GLU A 113 -11.69 -3.46 4.46
C GLU A 113 -13.05 -2.78 4.49
N GLU A 114 -13.04 -1.45 4.38
CA GLU A 114 -14.24 -0.63 4.44
C GLU A 114 -14.77 -0.40 3.04
N ALA A 115 -15.67 -1.28 2.58
CA ALA A 115 -16.07 -1.43 1.18
C ALA A 115 -16.45 -0.12 0.44
N GLY A 116 -17.04 0.85 1.14
CA GLY A 116 -17.52 2.11 0.56
C GLY A 116 -16.60 3.33 0.77
N LEU A 117 -15.46 3.16 1.45
CA LEU A 117 -14.57 4.27 1.78
C LEU A 117 -13.43 4.41 0.76
N ASP A 118 -13.08 5.65 0.43
CA ASP A 118 -11.95 5.99 -0.43
C ASP A 118 -10.62 6.07 0.35
N HIS A 119 -9.58 6.59 -0.31
CA HIS A 119 -8.25 6.77 0.26
C HIS A 119 -8.24 7.62 1.55
N GLY A 120 -9.12 8.61 1.63
CA GLY A 120 -9.25 9.52 2.77
C GLY A 120 -10.24 9.03 3.84
N MET A 121 -10.70 7.78 3.73
CA MET A 121 -11.80 7.24 4.53
C MET A 121 -13.10 8.05 4.36
N VAL A 122 -13.34 8.58 3.17
CA VAL A 122 -14.55 9.33 2.81
C VAL A 122 -15.52 8.38 2.10
N ASP A 123 -16.80 8.44 2.47
CA ASP A 123 -17.83 7.62 1.85
C ASP A 123 -18.36 8.21 0.53
N GLY A 124 -19.22 7.46 -0.17
CA GLY A 124 -19.83 7.88 -1.43
C GLY A 124 -20.71 9.14 -1.36
N THR A 125 -21.02 9.65 -0.17
CA THR A 125 -21.73 10.92 0.03
C THR A 125 -20.80 12.12 0.21
N GLY A 126 -19.49 11.87 0.29
CA GLY A 126 -18.48 12.89 0.63
C GLY A 126 -18.30 13.08 2.14
N THR A 127 -18.91 12.23 2.98
CA THR A 127 -18.77 12.32 4.44
C THR A 127 -17.50 11.59 4.87
N SER A 128 -16.62 12.28 5.59
CA SER A 128 -15.45 11.65 6.19
C SER A 128 -15.87 10.74 7.34
N ARG A 129 -15.44 9.48 7.28
CA ARG A 129 -15.60 8.46 8.34
C ARG A 129 -14.30 8.24 9.11
N LEU A 130 -13.27 9.05 8.87
CA LEU A 130 -11.96 8.91 9.47
C LEU A 130 -12.01 8.91 11.02
N ALA A 131 -12.84 9.76 11.62
CA ALA A 131 -12.99 9.81 13.08
C ALA A 131 -13.51 8.48 13.65
N ASP A 132 -14.47 7.84 12.99
CA ASP A 132 -15.02 6.55 13.40
C ASP A 132 -13.95 5.45 13.29
N ILE A 133 -13.21 5.44 12.17
CA ILE A 133 -12.12 4.48 11.94
C ILE A 133 -11.00 4.63 12.98
N LEU A 134 -10.63 5.86 13.34
CA LEU A 134 -9.64 6.11 14.38
C LEU A 134 -10.13 5.66 15.76
N GLU A 135 -11.42 5.84 16.06
CA GLU A 135 -11.99 5.37 17.32
C GLU A 135 -12.04 3.84 17.40
N LEU A 136 -12.38 3.16 16.30
CA LEU A 136 -12.29 1.70 16.21
C LEU A 136 -10.84 1.21 16.36
N SER A 137 -9.89 1.91 15.73
CA SER A 137 -8.46 1.62 15.83
C SER A 137 -7.95 1.78 17.26
N ARG A 138 -8.42 2.81 17.98
CA ARG A 138 -8.13 3.04 19.40
C ARG A 138 -8.62 1.87 20.25
N HIS A 139 -9.86 1.43 20.04
CA HIS A 139 -10.40 0.26 20.74
C HIS A 139 -9.58 -0.99 20.45
N TRP A 140 -9.28 -1.27 19.18
CA TRP A 140 -8.43 -2.41 18.80
C TRP A 140 -7.09 -2.38 19.55
N LEU A 141 -6.40 -1.24 19.56
CA LEU A 141 -5.12 -1.09 20.25
C LEU A 141 -5.24 -1.38 21.75
N LEU A 142 -6.25 -0.83 22.42
CA LEU A 142 -6.47 -1.03 23.85
C LEU A 142 -6.79 -2.49 24.22
N THR A 143 -7.38 -3.27 23.30
CA THR A 143 -7.59 -4.71 23.53
C THR A 143 -6.32 -5.56 23.38
N ARG A 144 -5.27 -5.01 22.75
CA ARG A 144 -4.01 -5.69 22.45
C ARG A 144 -2.86 -5.28 23.37
N THR A 145 -2.93 -4.11 24.01
CA THR A 145 -1.95 -3.69 25.00
C THR A 145 -1.81 -4.72 26.13
N GLY A 146 -0.60 -5.26 26.29
CA GLY A 146 -0.27 -6.24 27.34
C GLY A 146 -0.59 -7.70 27.02
N ARG A 147 -0.96 -8.04 25.77
CA ARG A 147 -1.21 -9.43 25.34
C ARG A 147 -0.29 -9.83 24.18
N PRO A 148 0.41 -10.98 24.27
CA PRO A 148 1.11 -11.54 23.11
C PRO A 148 0.12 -11.83 21.98
N SER A 149 0.56 -11.65 20.73
CA SER A 149 -0.11 -12.24 19.58
C SER A 149 0.00 -13.76 19.71
N ALA A 150 -1.09 -14.46 19.99
CA ALA A 150 -1.13 -15.92 19.95
C ALA A 150 -2.00 -16.35 18.78
N CYS A 151 -1.49 -17.27 17.96
CA CYS A 151 -2.34 -17.95 17.00
C CYS A 151 -3.33 -18.84 17.75
N PRO A 152 -4.59 -18.91 17.30
CA PRO A 152 -5.54 -19.88 17.82
C PRO A 152 -5.06 -21.33 17.63
#